data_AF-A0A2J8WTP9-F1
#
_entry.id   AF-A0A2J8WTP9-F1
#
_cell.length_a   1.000
_cell.length_b   1.000
_cell.length_c   1.000
_cell.angle_alpha   90.00
_cell.angle_beta   90.00
_cell.angle_gamma   90.00
#
_symmetry.space_group_name_H-M   'P 1'
#
loop_
_entity.id
_entity.type
_entity.pdbx_description
1 polymer ?
#
loop_
_entity_poly.entity_id
_entity_poly.type
_entity_poly.pdbx_seq_one_letter_code
_entity_poly.pdbx_strand_id
1 'polypeptide(L)'
;MEYMTESTDRSPGHILCCECGVPISPNPANICVACLRSKVDISQGIPKQVSISFCKQCQRYFQPPGTWIQCALESRELLALCLKKIKAPLSKVRLVDA
;
A
#
# COMPACT_ATOMS: atom_id res chain seq x y z
N MET A 1 -7.72 45.27 40.53
CA MET A 1 -6.52 44.88 39.76
C MET A 1 -6.88 43.57 39.09
N GLU A 2 -7.47 43.66 37.91
CA GLU A 2 -7.96 42.52 37.16
C GLU A 2 -6.77 41.96 36.37
N TYR A 3 -6.35 40.74 36.70
CA TYR A 3 -5.28 40.03 36.01
C TYR A 3 -5.89 39.34 34.79
N MET A 4 -5.52 39.81 33.60
CA MET A 4 -5.90 39.18 32.33
C MET A 4 -5.17 37.84 32.22
N THR A 5 -5.94 36.75 32.19
CA THR A 5 -5.41 35.42 31.88
C THR A 5 -5.18 35.32 30.39
N GLU A 6 -3.94 35.52 29.92
CA GLU A 6 -3.54 35.19 28.55
C GLU A 6 -3.64 33.68 28.34
N SER A 7 -4.64 33.26 27.57
CA SER A 7 -4.75 31.91 27.06
C SER A 7 -3.64 31.66 26.03
N THR A 8 -2.56 31.00 26.44
CA THR A 8 -1.51 30.55 25.52
C THR A 8 -2.06 29.47 24.60
N ASP A 9 -2.62 29.86 23.46
CA ASP A 9 -2.93 28.94 22.37
C ASP A 9 -1.60 28.49 21.75
N ARG A 10 -1.07 27.36 22.23
CA ARG A 10 0.17 26.75 21.70
C ARG A 10 -0.11 26.24 20.30
N SER A 11 0.07 27.10 19.29
CA SER A 11 0.13 26.66 17.90
C SER A 11 1.22 25.59 17.76
N PRO A 12 0.95 24.44 17.14
CA PRO A 12 1.99 23.45 16.91
C PRO A 12 3.12 24.10 16.10
N GLY A 13 4.33 24.15 16.68
CA GLY A 13 5.48 24.75 16.01
C GLY A 13 5.76 24.05 14.68
N HIS A 14 6.05 24.80 13.63
CA HIS A 14 6.38 24.25 12.32
C HIS A 14 7.89 24.09 12.15
N ILE A 15 8.31 23.04 11.44
CA ILE A 15 9.71 22.83 11.03
C ILE A 15 9.80 22.83 9.50
N LEU A 16 11.00 23.03 8.95
CA LEU A 16 11.22 22.89 7.51
C LEU A 16 11.54 21.43 7.16
N CYS A 17 10.98 20.94 6.05
CA CYS A 17 11.34 19.65 5.47
C CYS A 17 12.84 19.62 5.14
N CYS A 18 13.56 18.59 5.58
CA CYS A 18 15.01 18.46 5.36
C CYS A 18 15.43 18.33 3.88
N GLU A 19 14.50 18.06 2.97
CA GLU A 19 14.79 17.83 1.55
C GLU A 19 14.44 19.02 0.65
N CYS A 20 13.29 19.66 0.89
CA CYS A 20 12.75 20.68 0.00
C CYS A 20 12.44 22.01 0.70
N GLY A 21 12.60 22.11 2.02
CA GLY A 21 12.41 23.36 2.77
C GLY A 21 10.96 23.79 2.99
N VAL A 22 9.96 23.00 2.58
CA VAL A 22 8.54 23.32 2.83
C VAL A 22 8.23 23.26 4.34
N PRO A 23 7.47 24.23 4.90
CA PRO A 23 7.05 24.18 6.30
C PRO A 23 6.07 23.02 6.55
N ILE A 24 6.35 22.19 7.55
CA ILE A 24 5.56 21.01 7.94
C ILE A 24 5.35 20.97 9.45
N SER A 25 4.34 20.20 9.89
CA SER A 25 4.25 19.79 11.29
C SER A 25 5.41 18.83 11.62
N PRO A 26 6.04 18.93 12.81
CA PRO A 26 7.10 18.04 13.23
C PRO A 26 6.67 16.58 13.15
N ASN A 27 7.53 15.74 12.57
CA ASN A 27 7.32 14.29 12.48
C ASN A 27 8.67 13.57 12.66
N PRO A 28 8.69 12.26 12.99
CA PRO A 28 9.94 11.53 13.24
C PRO A 28 10.92 11.48 12.06
N ALA A 29 10.43 11.68 10.83
CA ALA A 29 11.25 11.68 9.63
C ALA A 29 11.78 13.07 9.25
N ASN A 30 11.26 14.15 9.85
CA ASN A 30 11.50 15.55 9.46
C ASN A 30 11.37 15.82 7.94
N ILE A 31 10.57 15.00 7.25
CA ILE A 31 10.40 15.00 5.79
C ILE A 31 8.91 15.20 5.48
N CYS A 32 8.61 15.98 4.44
CA CYS A 32 7.25 16.18 3.98
C CYS A 32 6.72 14.96 3.23
N VAL A 33 5.39 14.80 3.18
CA VAL A 33 4.74 13.63 2.57
C VAL A 33 5.14 13.45 1.09
N ALA A 34 5.35 14.55 0.35
CA ALA A 34 5.76 14.49 -1.05
C ALA A 34 7.17 13.89 -1.21
N CYS A 35 8.15 14.38 -0.47
CA CYS A 35 9.52 13.87 -0.49
C CYS A 35 9.62 12.43 0.05
N LEU A 36 8.78 12.06 1.02
CA LEU A 36 8.73 10.70 1.53
C LEU A 36 8.25 9.72 0.44
N ARG A 37 7.19 10.08 -0.29
CA ARG A 37 6.64 9.27 -1.40
C ARG A 37 7.62 9.10 -2.57
N SER A 38 8.50 10.07 -2.81
CA SER A 38 9.51 9.96 -3.88
C SER A 38 10.70 9.07 -3.50
N LYS A 39 10.97 8.88 -2.20
CA LYS A 39 12.11 8.10 -1.71
C LYS A 39 11.76 6.68 -1.29
N VAL A 40 10.55 6.46 -0.79
CA VAL A 40 10.12 5.17 -0.24
C VAL A 40 9.14 4.49 -1.18
N ASP A 41 9.61 3.43 -1.83
CA ASP A 41 8.76 2.55 -2.65
C ASP A 41 8.30 1.35 -1.80
N ILE A 42 7.03 1.37 -1.40
CA ILE A 42 6.38 0.30 -0.64
C ILE A 42 6.09 -0.95 -1.48
N SER A 43 6.20 -0.86 -2.81
CA SER A 43 5.96 -1.97 -3.74
C SER A 43 7.20 -2.80 -4.03
N GLN A 44 8.36 -2.43 -3.46
CA GLN A 44 9.61 -3.16 -3.66
C GLN A 44 9.47 -4.63 -3.23
N GLY A 45 9.89 -5.52 -4.12
CA GLY A 45 9.80 -6.97 -3.93
C GLY A 45 8.44 -7.58 -4.27
N ILE A 46 7.43 -6.79 -4.65
CA ILE A 46 6.17 -7.30 -5.18
C ILE A 46 6.32 -7.51 -6.71
N PRO A 47 6.13 -8.74 -7.22
CA PRO A 47 6.21 -8.98 -8.65
C PRO A 47 5.09 -8.26 -9.39
N LYS A 48 5.44 -7.51 -10.44
CA LYS A 48 4.48 -6.78 -11.28
C LYS A 48 3.73 -7.66 -12.28
N GLN A 49 4.22 -8.89 -12.49
CA GLN A 49 3.63 -9.86 -13.40
C GLN A 49 3.72 -11.27 -12.80
N VAL A 50 2.64 -12.05 -12.99
CA VAL A 50 2.57 -13.45 -12.61
C VAL A 50 1.87 -14.22 -13.72
N SER A 51 2.33 -15.44 -13.99
CA SER A 51 1.71 -16.34 -14.96
C SER A 51 0.72 -17.30 -14.29
N ILE A 52 -0.42 -17.50 -14.96
CA ILE A 52 -1.47 -18.44 -14.56
C ILE A 52 -1.78 -19.32 -15.77
N SER A 53 -1.81 -20.64 -15.57
CA SER A 53 -2.13 -21.57 -16.64
C SER A 53 -3.65 -21.70 -16.80
N PHE A 54 -4.12 -21.55 -18.03
CA PHE A 54 -5.54 -21.66 -18.39
C PHE A 54 -5.71 -22.67 -19.54
N CYS A 55 -6.64 -23.61 -19.38
CA CYS A 55 -6.96 -24.58 -20.41
C CYS A 55 -8.17 -24.10 -21.23
N LYS A 56 -7.98 -23.87 -22.52
CA LYS A 56 -9.04 -23.40 -23.44
C LYS A 56 -10.13 -24.44 -23.68
N GLN A 57 -9.79 -25.74 -23.68
CA GLN A 57 -10.77 -26.81 -23.92
C GLN A 57 -11.69 -27.02 -22.71
N CYS A 58 -11.15 -26.96 -21.49
CA CYS A 58 -11.91 -27.20 -20.26
C CYS A 58 -12.45 -25.91 -19.63
N GLN A 59 -12.02 -24.74 -20.11
CA GLN A 59 -12.30 -23.42 -19.51
C GLN A 59 -11.97 -23.35 -18.01
N ARG A 60 -10.82 -23.92 -17.63
CA ARG A 60 -10.38 -24.02 -16.23
C ARG A 60 -9.02 -23.39 -16.02
N TYR A 61 -8.82 -22.84 -14.83
CA TYR A 61 -7.57 -22.31 -14.34
C TYR A 61 -6.85 -23.35 -13.47
N PHE A 62 -5.53 -23.44 -13.65
CA PHE A 62 -4.70 -24.33 -12.86
C PHE A 62 -4.34 -23.69 -11.51
N GLN A 63 -4.68 -24.39 -10.44
CA GLN A 63 -4.27 -24.08 -9.09
C GLN A 63 -3.27 -25.17 -8.61
N PRO A 64 -1.99 -24.83 -8.43
CA PRO A 64 -1.04 -25.76 -7.81
C PRO A 64 -1.53 -26.17 -6.42
N PRO A 65 -1.35 -27.43 -6.00
CA PRO A 65 -0.42 -28.44 -6.55
C PRO A 65 -0.94 -29.32 -7.70
N GLY A 66 -2.21 -29.21 -8.13
CA GLY A 66 -2.72 -30.10 -9.17
C GLY A 66 -4.21 -29.95 -9.52
N THR A 67 -4.89 -28.95 -8.96
CA THR A 67 -6.34 -28.79 -9.14
C THR A 67 -6.65 -27.85 -10.29
N TRP A 68 -7.72 -28.14 -11.02
CA TRP A 68 -8.24 -27.28 -12.08
C TRP A 68 -9.62 -26.79 -11.68
N ILE A 69 -9.74 -25.47 -11.53
CA ILE A 69 -10.98 -24.83 -11.10
C ILE A 69 -11.61 -24.05 -12.25
N GLN A 70 -12.92 -24.08 -12.34
CA GLN A 70 -13.66 -23.25 -13.29
C GLN A 70 -13.90 -21.89 -12.61
N CYS A 71 -13.49 -20.81 -13.28
CA CYS A 71 -13.73 -19.44 -12.83
C CYS A 71 -14.14 -18.62 -14.05
N ALA A 72 -15.06 -17.68 -13.88
CA ALA A 72 -15.36 -16.69 -14.90
C ALA A 72 -14.28 -15.60 -14.91
N LEU A 73 -14.18 -14.87 -16.02
CA LEU A 73 -13.48 -13.59 -16.00
C LEU A 73 -14.23 -12.63 -15.07
N GLU A 74 -13.49 -11.74 -14.40
CA GLU A 74 -14.06 -10.78 -13.44
C GLU A 74 -14.86 -11.46 -12.32
N SER A 75 -14.32 -12.57 -11.78
CA SER A 75 -14.95 -13.31 -10.69
C SER A 75 -14.13 -13.26 -9.40
N ARG A 76 -14.82 -13.38 -8.27
CA ARG A 76 -14.18 -13.44 -6.94
C ARG A 76 -13.24 -14.64 -6.82
N GLU A 77 -13.58 -15.75 -7.45
CA GLU A 77 -12.77 -16.98 -7.45
C GLU A 77 -11.45 -16.77 -8.21
N LEU A 78 -11.50 -16.09 -9.35
CA LEU A 78 -10.31 -15.78 -10.14
C LEU A 78 -9.39 -14.83 -9.38
N LEU A 79 -9.95 -13.78 -8.76
CA LEU A 79 -9.20 -12.86 -7.91
C LEU A 79 -8.51 -13.62 -6.76
N ALA A 80 -9.23 -14.49 -6.06
CA ALA A 80 -8.68 -15.29 -4.98
C ALA A 80 -7.54 -16.22 -5.45
N LEU A 81 -7.63 -16.77 -6.67
CA LEU A 81 -6.56 -17.56 -7.26
C LEU A 81 -5.31 -16.70 -7.54
N CYS A 82 -5.49 -15.51 -8.11
CA CYS A 82 -4.41 -14.54 -8.34
C CYS A 82 -3.72 -14.14 -7.03
N LEU A 83 -4.49 -13.78 -6.01
CA LEU A 83 -3.96 -13.36 -4.69
C LEU A 83 -3.18 -14.48 -4.00
N LYS A 84 -3.61 -15.74 -4.12
CA LYS A 84 -2.87 -16.89 -3.58
C LYS A 84 -1.47 -17.02 -4.17
N LYS A 85 -1.27 -16.66 -5.44
CA LYS A 85 0.04 -16.72 -6.11
C LYS A 85 1.01 -15.65 -5.60
N ILE A 86 0.49 -14.49 -5.17
CA ILE A 86 1.29 -13.37 -4.65
C ILE A 86 1.26 -13.25 -3.11
N LYS A 87 0.82 -14.31 -2.41
CA LYS A 87 0.67 -14.28 -0.95
C LYS A 87 1.97 -13.96 -0.20
N ALA A 88 3.10 -14.54 -0.63
CA ALA A 88 4.39 -14.35 0.03
C ALA A 88 4.87 -12.88 -0.01
N PRO A 89 4.96 -12.21 -1.18
CA PRO A 89 5.35 -10.80 -1.23
C PRO A 89 4.35 -9.87 -0.54
N LEU A 90 3.06 -10.21 -0.54
CA LEU A 90 2.03 -9.42 0.16
C LEU A 90 2.08 -9.54 1.69
N SER A 91 2.86 -10.45 2.28
CA SER A 91 2.91 -10.64 3.75
C SER A 91 3.42 -9.42 4.53
N LYS A 92 4.19 -8.55 3.89
CA LYS A 92 4.78 -7.33 4.50
C LYS A 92 3.88 -6.10 4.38
N VAL A 93 2.80 -6.18 3.60
CA VAL A 93 1.92 -5.05 3.30
C VAL A 93 0.48 -5.43 3.59
N ARG A 94 -0.33 -4.47 4.02
CA ARG A 94 -1.77 -4.70 4.19
C ARG A 94 -2.47 -4.40 2.87
N LEU A 95 -3.04 -5.43 2.25
CA LEU A 95 -3.92 -5.26 1.10
C LEU A 95 -5.19 -4.52 1.56
N VAL A 96 -5.52 -3.41 0.89
CA VAL A 96 -6.72 -2.60 1.20
C VAL A 96 -7.80 -2.84 0.16
N ASP A 97 -7.41 -2.85 -1.11
CA ASP A 97 -8.30 -3.03 -2.26
C ASP A 97 -7.61 -3.87 -3.33
N ALA A 98 -8.38 -4.64 -4.11
CA ALA A 98 -7.88 -5.62 -5.08
C ALA A 98 -8.83 -5.84 -6.25
#